data_AF-A0A1W2FDA8-F1
#
_entry.id   AF-A0A1W2FDA8-F1
#
_cell.length_a   1.000
_cell.length_b   1.000
_cell.length_c   1.000
_cell.angle_alpha   90.00
_cell.angle_beta   90.00
_cell.angle_gamma   90.00
#
_symmetry.space_group_name_H-M   'P 1'
#
loop_
_entity.id
_entity.type
_entity.pdbx_description
1 polymer ?
#
loop_
_entity_poly.entity_id
_entity_poly.type
_entity_poly.pdbx_seq_one_letter_code
_entity_poly.pdbx_strand_id
1 'polypeptide(L)'
;MNAIRPADNLIVSPAELQARLYAARRPRPAIAARLVATLELWWLRYRERKAMRRDLPTFPPEVLEDFGLTRAEAEKQAKLPFWKA
;
A
#
# COMPACT_ATOMS: atom_id res chain seq x y z
N MET A 1 -17.03 -57.72 -17.30
CA MET A 1 -18.16 -56.77 -17.40
C MET A 1 -17.73 -55.45 -16.76
N ASN A 2 -17.17 -54.54 -17.57
CA ASN A 2 -16.75 -53.21 -17.14
C ASN A 2 -17.84 -52.22 -17.53
N ALA A 3 -18.44 -51.54 -16.55
CA ALA A 3 -19.25 -50.36 -16.78
C ALA A 3 -18.53 -49.16 -16.15
N ILE A 4 -17.75 -48.47 -16.97
CA ILE A 4 -17.26 -47.12 -16.68
C ILE A 4 -18.50 -46.23 -16.67
N ARG A 5 -18.93 -45.76 -15.49
CA ARG A 5 -20.04 -44.81 -15.34
C ARG A 5 -19.61 -43.46 -15.95
N PRO A 6 -20.27 -42.97 -17.01
CA PRO A 6 -19.89 -41.70 -17.61
C PRO A 6 -20.49 -40.55 -16.80
N ALA A 7 -19.60 -39.67 -16.35
CA ALA A 7 -19.84 -38.25 -16.06
C ALA A 7 -21.00 -37.88 -15.10
N ASP A 8 -20.72 -37.92 -13.80
CA ASP A 8 -21.41 -37.07 -12.78
C ASP A 8 -21.00 -35.58 -12.90
N ASN A 9 -20.77 -35.08 -14.12
CA ASN A 9 -20.37 -33.71 -14.37
C ASN A 9 -21.24 -33.08 -15.44
N LEU A 10 -21.67 -31.84 -15.14
CA LEU A 10 -22.21 -30.81 -16.04
C LEU A 10 -23.72 -30.79 -16.29
N ILE A 11 -24.48 -30.26 -15.32
CA ILE A 11 -25.32 -29.08 -15.62
C ILE A 11 -25.20 -28.13 -14.42
N VAL A 12 -24.07 -27.43 -14.30
CA VAL A 12 -24.10 -26.16 -13.56
C VAL A 12 -24.94 -25.25 -14.42
N SER A 13 -26.09 -24.78 -13.91
CA SER A 13 -26.97 -23.90 -14.67
C SER A 13 -26.16 -22.70 -15.17
N PRO A 14 -26.38 -22.20 -16.41
CA PRO A 14 -25.71 -20.99 -16.89
C PRO A 14 -25.77 -19.84 -15.87
N ALA A 15 -26.87 -19.75 -15.12
CA ALA A 15 -27.04 -18.78 -14.03
C ALA A 15 -26.08 -19.00 -12.85
N GLU A 16 -25.83 -20.25 -12.46
CA GLU A 16 -24.89 -20.59 -11.38
C GLU A 16 -23.44 -20.38 -11.80
N LEU A 17 -23.11 -20.72 -13.06
CA LEU A 17 -21.79 -20.43 -13.62
C LEU A 17 -21.57 -18.91 -13.66
N GLN A 18 -22.58 -18.15 -14.08
CA GLN A 18 -22.52 -16.70 -14.14
C GLN A 18 -22.44 -16.07 -12.75
N ALA A 19 -23.18 -16.57 -11.77
CA ALA A 19 -23.09 -16.15 -10.37
C ALA A 19 -21.70 -16.43 -9.77
N ARG A 20 -21.10 -17.58 -10.07
CA ARG A 20 -19.74 -17.94 -9.65
C ARG A 20 -18.68 -17.03 -10.28
N LEU A 21 -18.79 -16.77 -11.58
CA LEU A 21 -17.90 -15.85 -12.29
C LEU A 21 -18.05 -14.41 -11.77
N TYR A 22 -19.27 -13.98 -11.45
CA TYR A 22 -19.54 -12.67 -10.86
C TYR A 22 -19.01 -12.56 -9.42
N ALA A 23 -19.15 -13.61 -8.61
CA ALA A 23 -18.59 -13.69 -7.26
C ALA A 23 -17.06 -13.72 -7.25
N ALA A 24 -16.45 -14.42 -8.21
CA ALA A 24 -14.99 -14.44 -8.40
C ALA A 24 -14.44 -13.09 -8.88
N ARG A 25 -15.24 -12.29 -9.59
CA ARG A 25 -14.94 -10.92 -10.01
C ARG A 25 -15.22 -9.86 -8.96
N ARG A 26 -15.59 -10.23 -7.72
CA ARG A 26 -15.82 -9.23 -6.67
C ARG A 26 -14.57 -8.35 -6.57
N PRO A 27 -14.70 -7.03 -6.82
CA PRO A 27 -13.57 -6.14 -6.64
C PRO A 27 -13.12 -6.26 -5.19
N ARG A 28 -11.81 -6.44 -4.97
CA ARG A 28 -11.24 -6.24 -3.62
C ARG A 28 -11.85 -4.94 -3.09
N PRO A 29 -12.43 -4.92 -1.87
CA PRO A 29 -13.18 -3.77 -1.40
C PRO A 29 -12.26 -2.55 -1.53
N ALA A 30 -12.59 -1.66 -2.49
CA ALA A 30 -11.69 -0.60 -2.93
C ALA A 30 -11.27 0.32 -1.77
N ILE A 31 -12.13 0.39 -0.74
CA ILE A 31 -11.88 1.06 0.52
C ILE A 31 -10.72 0.42 1.28
N ALA A 32 -10.71 -0.91 1.43
CA ALA A 32 -9.63 -1.60 2.14
C ALA A 32 -8.29 -1.42 1.42
N ALA A 33 -8.26 -1.52 0.09
CA ALA A 33 -7.07 -1.27 -0.70
C ALA A 33 -6.57 0.18 -0.53
N ARG A 34 -7.48 1.16 -0.54
CA ARG A 34 -7.16 2.58 -0.34
C ARG A 34 -6.66 2.87 1.08
N LEU A 35 -7.24 2.22 2.10
CA LEU A 35 -6.80 2.34 3.48
C LEU A 35 -5.38 1.76 3.64
N VAL A 36 -5.12 0.59 3.07
CA VAL A 36 -3.77 -0.02 3.08
C VAL A 36 -2.76 0.91 2.41
N ALA A 37 -3.05 1.43 1.21
CA ALA A 37 -2.16 2.37 0.51
C ALA A 37 -1.90 3.66 1.33
N THR A 38 -2.91 4.16 2.05
CA THR A 38 -2.76 5.32 2.93
C THR A 38 -1.86 5.02 4.12
N LEU A 39 -2.02 3.85 4.74
CA LEU A 39 -1.17 3.40 5.85
C LEU A 39 0.26 3.14 5.40
N GLU A 40 0.48 2.57 4.22
CA GLU A 40 1.80 2.36 3.63
C GLU A 40 2.52 3.71 3.40
N LEU A 41 1.81 4.70 2.85
CA LEU A 41 2.34 6.05 2.67
C LEU A 41 2.72 6.71 4.01
N TRP A 42 1.87 6.56 5.02
CA TRP A 42 2.12 7.07 6.37
C TRP A 42 3.33 6.39 7.01
N TRP A 43 3.47 5.08 6.83
CA TRP A 43 4.61 4.31 7.32
C TRP A 43 5.92 4.73 6.65
N LEU A 44 5.91 4.91 5.32
CA LEU A 44 7.07 5.39 4.57
C LEU A 44 7.52 6.75 5.07
N ARG A 45 6.60 7.72 5.19
CA ARG A 45 6.89 9.06 5.71
C ARG A 45 7.40 9.03 7.15
N TYR A 46 6.83 8.18 7.99
CA TYR A 46 7.32 8.01 9.35
C TYR A 46 8.78 7.54 9.37
N ARG A 47 9.13 6.56 8.52
CA ARG A 47 10.50 6.05 8.39
C ARG A 47 11.46 7.11 7.86
N GLU A 48 11.08 7.83 6.80
CA GLU A 48 11.86 8.92 6.22
C GLU A 48 12.13 10.02 7.25
N ARG A 49 11.09 10.53 7.92
CA ARG A 49 11.26 11.56 8.95
C ARG A 49 12.06 11.06 10.15
N LYS A 50 11.92 9.78 10.54
CA LYS A 50 12.73 9.19 11.61
C LYS A 50 14.20 9.11 11.21
N ALA A 51 14.51 8.69 9.99
CA ALA A 51 15.87 8.67 9.46
C ALA A 51 16.45 10.09 9.38
N MET A 52 15.69 11.02 8.80
CA MET A 52 16.08 12.43 8.72
C MET A 52 16.38 13.00 10.11
N ARG A 53 15.53 12.79 11.14
CA ARG A 53 15.82 13.26 12.51
C ARG A 53 17.11 12.68 13.09
N ARG A 54 17.42 11.43 12.78
CA ARG A 54 18.64 10.74 13.25
C ARG A 54 19.88 11.30 12.55
N ASP A 55 19.78 11.59 11.25
CA ASP A 55 20.92 11.93 10.40
C ASP A 55 21.15 13.45 10.32
N LEU A 56 20.12 14.28 10.54
CA LEU A 56 20.23 15.73 10.47
C LEU A 56 21.31 16.36 11.37
N PRO A 57 21.60 15.85 12.59
CA PRO A 57 22.72 16.32 13.39
C PRO A 57 24.09 16.07 12.76
N THR A 58 24.22 15.08 11.88
CA THR A 58 25.47 14.75 11.20
C THR A 58 25.63 15.46 9.85
N PHE A 59 24.57 16.07 9.32
CA PHE A 59 24.63 16.80 8.07
C PHE A 59 25.35 18.13 8.28
N PRO A 60 26.46 18.38 7.56
CA PRO A 60 27.14 19.66 7.61
C PRO A 60 26.29 20.71 6.85
N PRO A 61 26.49 22.02 7.11
CA PRO A 61 25.67 23.07 6.50
C PRO A 61 25.61 23.02 4.97
N GLU A 62 26.72 22.67 4.32
CA GLU A 62 26.86 22.59 2.87
C GLU A 62 25.90 21.58 2.25
N VAL A 63 25.70 20.43 2.93
CA VAL A 63 24.73 19.42 2.49
C VAL A 63 23.31 19.96 2.55
N LEU A 64 22.98 20.79 3.55
CA LEU A 64 21.65 21.39 3.64
C LEU A 64 21.44 22.48 2.58
N GLU A 65 22.51 23.22 2.27
CA GLU A 65 22.54 24.21 1.19
C GLU A 65 22.32 23.58 -0.19
N ASP A 66 22.88 22.40 -0.45
CA ASP A 66 22.63 21.63 -1.68
C ASP A 66 21.13 21.32 -1.88
N PHE A 67 20.38 21.16 -0.78
CA PHE A 67 18.93 20.98 -0.80
C PHE A 67 18.14 22.29 -0.70
N GLY A 68 18.81 23.44 -0.63
CA GLY A 68 18.17 24.75 -0.45
C GLY A 68 17.44 24.89 0.89
N LEU A 69 17.90 24.18 1.93
CA LEU A 69 17.28 24.18 3.25
C LEU A 69 18.20 24.82 4.27
N THR A 70 17.62 25.63 5.15
CA THR A 70 18.28 25.98 6.42
C THR A 70 18.18 24.83 7.42
N ARG A 71 19.08 24.80 8.40
CA ARG A 71 19.02 23.82 9.50
C ARG A 71 17.68 23.86 10.24
N ALA A 72 17.16 25.06 10.50
CA ALA A 72 15.88 25.25 11.17
C ALA A 72 14.70 24.69 10.36
N GLU A 73 14.70 24.88 9.04
CA GLU A 73 13.68 24.31 8.15
C GLU A 73 13.76 22.79 8.09
N ALA A 74 14.97 22.24 7.98
CA ALA A 74 15.19 20.80 7.98
C ALA A 74 14.71 20.16 9.30
N GLU A 75 14.97 20.80 10.45
CA GLU A 75 14.46 20.35 11.74
C GLU A 75 12.94 20.42 11.83
N LYS A 76 12.35 21.51 11.33
CA LYS A 76 10.89 21.68 11.28
C LYS A 76 10.26 20.57 10.44
N GLN A 77 10.82 20.29 9.26
CA GLN A 77 10.39 19.20 8.37
C GLN A 77 10.51 17.84 9.05
N ALA A 78 11.61 17.57 9.75
CA ALA A 78 11.83 16.30 10.44
C ALA A 78 10.87 16.08 11.63
N LYS A 79 10.33 17.15 12.21
CA LYS A 79 9.37 17.11 13.33
C LYS A 79 7.89 17.05 12.90
N LEU A 80 7.57 17.27 11.62
CA LEU A 80 6.19 17.18 11.14
C LEU A 80 5.59 15.78 11.39
N PRO A 81 4.31 15.70 11.75
CA PRO A 81 3.64 14.41 11.87
C PRO A 81 3.53 13.72 10.51
N PHE A 82 3.57 12.38 10.50
CA PHE A 82 3.63 11.57 9.26
C PHE A 82 2.43 11.76 8.34
N TRP A 83 1.28 12.16 8.88
CA TRP A 83 0.04 12.38 8.14
C TRP A 83 -0.05 13.76 7.49
N LYS A 84 0.89 14.68 7.79
CA LYS A 84 0.90 16.03 7.24
C LYS A 84 1.95 16.13 6.12
N ALA A 85 1.48 16.60 4.97
CA ALA A 85 2.31 16.99 3.83
C ALA A 85 2.86 18.39 4.06
#